data_AF-U1YAX0-F1
#
_entry.id   AF-U1YAX0-F1
#
_cell.length_a   1.000
_cell.length_b   1.000
_cell.length_c   1.000
_cell.angle_alpha   90.00
_cell.angle_beta   90.00
_cell.angle_gamma   90.00
#
_symmetry.space_group_name_H-M   'P 1'
#
loop_
_entity.id
_entity.type
_entity.pdbx_description
1 polymer ?
#
loop_
_entity_poly.entity_id
_entity_poly.type
_entity_poly.pdbx_seq_one_letter_code
_entity_poly.pdbx_strand_id
1 'polypeptide(L)'
;MQPSGRKPFLMTLGALLLAGLGQWAGPAMAQKSDMEERLRTQLRSSTQQLQQLQSQQAQLTAAKTAAETERDAARKEVEQLKARLDKASKQAQSLQDEQEGIKTSARQQVAAAQSQLGRARNEFETLQVQARATETQRASLASSLAQREEELGLCTAKNKELYAAGKEILAAYEQFSTGDLLKIRQPLAGSARVKFDEHAQALGDKLYDGLYTPGATSSEQPPVAP
;
A
#
# COMPACT_ATOMS: atom_id res chain seq x y z
N MET A 1 -16.81 53.56 -5.61
CA MET A 1 -18.28 53.74 -5.51
C MET A 1 -18.63 53.66 -4.03
N GLN A 2 -19.39 54.64 -3.53
CA GLN A 2 -19.82 54.87 -2.14
C GLN A 2 -18.78 55.33 -1.09
N PRO A 3 -18.94 56.58 -0.61
CA PRO A 3 -18.46 57.10 0.66
C PRO A 3 -19.60 57.24 1.70
N SER A 4 -19.30 57.02 2.98
CA SER A 4 -20.19 57.34 4.11
C SER A 4 -19.38 57.27 5.41
N GLY A 5 -19.48 58.16 6.40
CA GLY A 5 -20.26 59.38 6.51
C GLY A 5 -19.68 60.20 7.67
N ARG A 6 -19.60 61.51 7.49
CA ARG A 6 -19.35 62.48 8.56
C ARG A 6 -20.57 63.39 8.61
N LYS A 7 -21.17 63.52 9.78
CA LYS A 7 -22.35 64.34 10.05
C LYS A 7 -22.27 64.89 11.48
N PRO A 8 -23.04 65.94 11.81
CA PRO A 8 -22.47 67.25 12.11
C PRO A 8 -22.94 67.80 13.47
N PHE A 9 -22.40 68.95 13.86
CA PHE A 9 -22.97 69.82 14.90
C PHE A 9 -22.73 71.25 14.39
N LEU A 10 -23.73 72.00 13.87
CA LEU A 10 -24.71 72.83 14.63
C LEU A 10 -24.00 73.55 15.79
N MET A 11 -24.16 74.84 16.06
CA MET A 11 -25.31 75.72 16.02
C MET A 11 -24.74 77.09 16.47
N THR A 12 -24.86 78.18 15.70
CA THR A 12 -25.91 79.22 15.78
C THR A 12 -25.53 80.49 16.54
N LEU A 13 -26.21 81.56 16.09
CA LEU A 13 -26.52 82.83 16.76
C LEU A 13 -25.38 83.85 16.72
N GLY A 14 -25.58 85.07 16.25
CA GLY A 14 -26.79 85.86 15.99
C GLY A 14 -26.30 87.31 16.04
N ALA A 15 -26.64 88.14 15.05
CA ALA A 15 -27.64 89.21 15.24
C ALA A 15 -27.20 90.21 16.36
N LEU A 16 -27.07 91.52 16.16
CA LEU A 16 -27.90 92.44 15.39
C LEU A 16 -27.50 93.87 15.84
N LEU A 17 -27.77 94.87 14.98
CA LEU A 17 -28.16 96.25 15.35
C LEU A 17 -27.11 97.15 16.06
N LEU A 18 -27.13 98.49 15.98
CA LEU A 18 -27.49 99.54 15.01
C LEU A 18 -27.11 100.86 15.72
N ALA A 19 -26.89 101.90 14.92
CA ALA A 19 -26.81 103.32 15.24
C ALA A 19 -27.30 103.82 16.63
N GLY A 20 -26.58 104.80 17.18
CA GLY A 20 -27.11 105.63 18.27
C GLY A 20 -26.16 106.75 18.71
N LEU A 21 -26.44 107.96 18.22
CA LEU A 21 -25.81 109.26 18.50
C LEU A 21 -25.59 109.57 20.00
N GLY A 22 -24.55 110.36 20.28
CA GLY A 22 -24.41 111.04 21.57
C GLY A 22 -23.13 111.87 21.67
N GLN A 23 -23.24 113.16 21.34
CA GLN A 23 -22.23 114.17 21.62
C GLN A 23 -21.90 114.20 23.12
N TRP A 24 -20.63 114.46 23.47
CA TRP A 24 -20.21 115.55 24.38
C TRP A 24 -18.68 115.63 24.39
N ALA A 25 -18.19 116.75 23.87
CA ALA A 25 -16.78 117.12 23.93
C ALA A 25 -16.55 117.99 25.17
N GLY A 26 -15.59 117.58 26.01
CA GLY A 26 -14.93 118.39 27.03
C GLY A 26 -14.99 117.78 28.44
N PRO A 27 -13.97 117.98 29.31
CA PRO A 27 -12.79 118.79 29.15
C PRO A 27 -11.46 118.00 29.11
N ALA A 28 -10.42 118.75 28.80
CA ALA A 28 -9.04 118.37 28.74
C ALA A 28 -8.47 117.79 30.05
N MET A 29 -7.38 117.04 29.88
CA MET A 29 -6.34 116.76 30.89
C MET A 29 -6.62 115.65 31.91
N ALA A 30 -6.70 114.40 31.43
CA ALA A 30 -6.36 113.21 32.24
C ALA A 30 -5.81 112.02 31.41
N GLN A 31 -5.44 112.23 30.15
CA GLN A 31 -5.11 111.13 29.23
C GLN A 31 -3.62 110.74 29.21
N LYS A 32 -2.80 111.28 30.12
CA LYS A 32 -1.34 111.00 30.18
C LYS A 32 -0.93 110.01 31.27
N SER A 33 -1.59 110.00 32.43
CA SER A 33 -1.29 109.03 33.51
C SER A 33 -1.95 107.66 33.30
N ASP A 34 -3.16 107.61 32.73
CA ASP A 34 -3.91 106.36 32.43
C ASP A 34 -3.26 105.55 31.29
N MET A 35 -2.63 106.23 30.33
CA MET A 35 -1.90 105.58 29.23
C MET A 35 -0.62 104.88 29.71
N GLU A 36 0.12 105.46 30.66
CA GLU A 36 1.32 104.84 31.22
C GLU A 36 1.02 103.61 32.09
N GLU A 37 -0.08 103.63 32.83
CA GLU A 37 -0.53 102.50 33.65
C GLU A 37 -1.06 101.34 32.78
N ARG A 38 -1.74 101.66 31.66
CA ARG A 38 -2.10 100.70 30.61
C ARG A 38 -0.88 100.10 29.91
N LEU A 39 0.13 100.89 29.59
CA LEU A 39 1.38 100.38 28.99
C LEU A 39 2.13 99.46 29.96
N ARG A 40 2.16 99.78 31.27
CA ARG A 40 2.77 98.91 32.28
C ARG A 40 2.01 97.62 32.51
N THR A 41 0.68 97.64 32.46
CA THR A 41 -0.14 96.43 32.54
C THR A 41 -0.04 95.59 31.26
N GLN A 42 0.04 96.23 30.10
CA GLN A 42 0.28 95.57 28.81
C GLN A 42 1.69 94.96 28.72
N LEU A 43 2.71 95.61 29.29
CA LEU A 43 4.06 95.05 29.36
C LEU A 43 4.10 93.85 30.32
N ARG A 44 3.45 93.94 31.49
CA ARG A 44 3.34 92.82 32.44
C ARG A 44 2.58 91.64 31.85
N SER A 45 1.46 91.87 31.16
CA SER A 45 0.69 90.82 30.49
C SER A 45 1.48 90.20 29.33
N SER A 46 2.19 91.00 28.54
CA SER A 46 3.09 90.49 27.48
C SER A 46 4.24 89.68 28.05
N THR A 47 4.82 90.09 29.18
CA THR A 47 5.88 89.32 29.87
C THR A 47 5.34 88.00 30.41
N GLN A 48 4.14 87.99 30.99
CA GLN A 48 3.47 86.76 31.44
C GLN A 48 3.15 85.83 30.26
N GLN A 49 2.68 86.37 29.13
CA GLN A 49 2.44 85.60 27.91
C GLN A 49 3.73 85.01 27.34
N LEU A 50 4.84 85.75 27.34
CA LEU A 50 6.15 85.24 26.91
C LEU A 50 6.64 84.11 27.82
N GLN A 51 6.52 84.27 29.14
CA GLN A 51 6.90 83.23 30.09
C GLN A 51 6.01 81.97 29.93
N GLN A 52 4.71 82.15 29.70
CA GLN A 52 3.79 81.07 29.45
C GLN A 52 4.11 80.36 28.12
N LEU A 53 4.37 81.09 27.03
CA LEU A 53 4.77 80.52 25.75
C LEU A 53 6.12 79.81 25.83
N GLN A 54 7.09 80.34 26.59
CA GLN A 54 8.38 79.68 26.83
C GLN A 54 8.20 78.36 27.59
N SER A 55 7.34 78.34 28.61
CA SER A 55 7.01 77.10 29.34
C SER A 55 6.30 76.07 28.45
N GLN A 56 5.37 76.52 27.59
CA GLN A 56 4.69 75.65 26.63
C GLN A 56 5.66 75.12 25.57
N GLN A 57 6.59 75.95 25.09
CA GLN A 57 7.63 75.51 24.15
C GLN A 57 8.51 74.44 24.79
N ALA A 58 8.96 74.63 26.03
CA ALA A 58 9.73 73.63 26.76
C ALA A 58 8.94 72.32 26.96
N GLN A 59 7.66 72.40 27.31
CA GLN A 59 6.79 71.23 27.44
C GLN A 59 6.56 70.50 26.11
N LEU A 60 6.32 71.23 25.02
CA LEU A 60 6.15 70.65 23.68
C LEU A 60 7.44 70.03 23.16
N THR A 61 8.60 70.65 23.41
CA THR A 61 9.90 70.05 23.07
C THR A 61 10.13 68.76 23.87
N ALA A 62 9.85 68.76 25.19
CA ALA A 62 9.95 67.56 26.01
C ALA A 62 9.00 66.44 25.52
N ALA A 63 7.73 66.77 25.25
CA ALA A 63 6.76 65.82 24.72
C ALA A 63 7.15 65.28 23.34
N LYS A 64 7.68 66.14 22.46
CA LYS A 64 8.20 65.73 21.15
C LYS A 64 9.38 64.76 21.30
N THR A 65 10.34 65.06 22.19
CA THR A 65 11.47 64.15 22.42
C THR A 65 11.01 62.81 22.99
N ALA A 66 10.04 62.81 23.92
CA ALA A 66 9.46 61.58 24.45
C ALA A 66 8.78 60.75 23.34
N ALA A 67 7.93 61.39 22.53
CA ALA A 67 7.27 60.72 21.41
C ALA A 67 8.25 60.21 20.34
N GLU A 68 9.35 60.92 20.08
CA GLU A 68 10.42 60.46 19.19
C GLU A 68 11.15 59.24 19.76
N THR A 69 11.45 59.23 21.06
CA THR A 69 12.06 58.06 21.72
C THR A 69 11.15 56.84 21.73
N GLU A 70 9.85 57.02 21.99
CA GLU A 70 8.86 55.93 21.95
C GLU A 70 8.68 55.40 20.53
N ARG A 71 8.61 56.29 19.53
CA ARG A 71 8.56 55.89 18.11
C ARG A 71 9.78 55.07 17.72
N ASP A 72 10.97 55.50 18.14
CA ASP A 72 12.22 54.81 17.79
C ASP A 72 12.36 53.47 18.53
N ALA A 73 11.87 53.38 19.77
CA ALA A 73 11.74 52.11 20.50
C ALA A 73 10.75 51.16 19.80
N ALA A 74 9.55 51.63 19.48
CA ALA A 74 8.53 50.84 18.77
C ALA A 74 9.02 50.39 17.39
N ARG A 75 9.75 51.25 16.65
CA ARG A 75 10.38 50.87 15.38
C ARG A 75 11.39 49.75 15.56
N LYS A 76 12.23 49.80 16.61
CA LYS A 76 13.18 48.72 16.92
C LYS A 76 12.46 47.42 17.25
N GLU A 77 11.39 47.46 18.04
CA GLU A 77 10.59 46.28 18.36
C GLU A 77 9.94 45.67 17.11
N VAL A 78 9.37 46.49 16.23
CA VAL A 78 8.79 46.03 14.96
C VAL A 78 9.83 45.33 14.10
N GLU A 79 11.04 45.91 13.95
CA GLU A 79 12.10 45.26 13.17
C GLU A 79 12.60 43.96 13.82
N GLN A 80 12.69 43.91 15.15
CA GLN A 80 13.02 42.66 15.85
C GLN A 80 11.93 41.59 15.68
N LEU A 81 10.65 41.97 15.76
CA LEU A 81 9.52 41.06 15.55
C LEU A 81 9.46 40.55 14.11
N LYS A 82 9.71 41.42 13.11
CA LYS A 82 9.83 41.02 11.71
C LYS A 82 10.98 40.03 11.51
N ALA A 83 12.16 40.31 12.07
CA ALA A 83 13.30 39.40 11.97
C ALA A 83 13.01 38.03 12.62
N ARG A 84 12.29 38.01 13.76
CA ARG A 84 11.83 36.77 14.40
C ARG A 84 10.80 36.02 13.55
N LEU A 85 9.84 36.74 12.96
CA LEU A 85 8.82 36.17 12.08
C LEU A 85 9.47 35.55 10.83
N ASP A 86 10.41 36.25 10.19
CA ASP A 86 11.13 35.74 9.02
C ASP A 86 11.93 34.49 9.36
N LYS A 87 12.59 34.47 10.53
CA LYS A 87 13.32 33.30 11.02
C LYS A 87 12.36 32.13 11.28
N ALA A 88 11.25 32.37 11.97
CA ALA A 88 10.25 31.35 12.26
C ALA A 88 9.60 30.81 10.98
N SER A 89 9.31 31.67 10.02
CA SER A 89 8.76 31.32 8.70
C SER A 89 9.73 30.41 7.93
N LYS A 90 11.02 30.78 7.87
CA LYS A 90 12.05 29.93 7.25
C LYS A 90 12.19 28.58 7.93
N GLN A 91 12.14 28.55 9.27
CA GLN A 91 12.17 27.30 10.03
C GLN A 91 10.94 26.43 9.76
N ALA A 92 9.75 27.02 9.72
CA ALA A 92 8.51 26.32 9.39
C ALA A 92 8.57 25.73 7.98
N GLN A 93 9.07 26.48 7.00
CA GLN A 93 9.22 26.01 5.63
C GLN A 93 10.24 24.87 5.53
N SER A 94 11.39 24.99 6.18
CA SER A 94 12.39 23.90 6.24
C SER A 94 11.83 22.62 6.87
N LEU A 95 11.05 22.74 7.96
CA LEU A 95 10.41 21.60 8.60
C LEU A 95 9.32 20.98 7.72
N GLN A 96 8.61 21.79 6.94
CA GLN A 96 7.63 21.32 5.98
C GLN A 96 8.29 20.54 4.85
N ASP A 97 9.40 21.05 4.30
CA ASP A 97 10.17 20.38 3.25
C ASP A 97 10.76 19.05 3.78
N GLU A 98 11.28 19.04 5.00
CA GLU A 98 11.77 17.81 5.65
C GLU A 98 10.63 16.80 5.86
N GLN A 99 9.47 17.26 6.34
CA GLN A 99 8.31 16.40 6.53
C GLN A 99 7.82 15.79 5.20
N GLU A 100 7.76 16.57 4.12
CA GLU A 100 7.39 16.07 2.80
C GLU A 100 8.44 15.11 2.24
N GLY A 101 9.73 15.38 2.48
CA GLY A 101 10.82 14.46 2.17
C GLY A 101 10.69 13.11 2.89
N ILE A 102 10.42 13.14 4.19
CA ILE A 102 10.19 11.93 5.01
C ILE A 102 8.96 11.18 4.52
N LYS A 103 7.82 11.85 4.30
CA LYS A 103 6.60 11.22 3.77
C LYS A 103 6.84 10.56 2.42
N THR A 104 7.58 11.22 1.53
CA THR A 104 7.90 10.69 0.20
C THR A 104 8.80 9.47 0.30
N SER A 105 9.86 9.53 1.11
CA SER A 105 10.74 8.38 1.37
C SER A 105 9.98 7.21 2.00
N ALA A 106 9.14 7.47 3.00
CA ALA A 106 8.33 6.44 3.64
C ALA A 106 7.37 5.78 2.63
N ARG A 107 6.70 6.57 1.77
CA ARG A 107 5.84 6.03 0.70
C ARG A 107 6.63 5.17 -0.30
N GLN A 108 7.83 5.61 -0.69
CA GLN A 108 8.69 4.84 -1.59
C GLN A 108 9.15 3.52 -0.94
N GLN A 109 9.54 3.55 0.33
CA GLN A 109 9.93 2.34 1.07
C GLN A 109 8.76 1.37 1.22
N VAL A 110 7.56 1.86 1.54
CA VAL A 110 6.35 1.02 1.62
C VAL A 110 6.01 0.42 0.26
N ALA A 111 6.06 1.21 -0.82
CA ALA A 111 5.80 0.70 -2.17
C ALA A 111 6.83 -0.36 -2.60
N ALA A 112 8.12 -0.14 -2.31
CA ALA A 112 9.18 -1.11 -2.58
C ALA A 112 8.98 -2.40 -1.78
N ALA A 113 8.65 -2.29 -0.49
CA ALA A 113 8.38 -3.43 0.37
C ALA A 113 7.14 -4.22 -0.11
N GLN A 114 6.07 -3.54 -0.51
CA GLN A 114 4.88 -4.19 -1.07
C GLN A 114 5.20 -4.92 -2.38
N SER A 115 6.01 -4.32 -3.26
CA SER A 115 6.48 -4.97 -4.49
C SER A 115 7.33 -6.21 -4.22
N GLN A 116 8.25 -6.15 -3.25
CA GLN A 116 9.06 -7.31 -2.84
C GLN A 116 8.18 -8.41 -2.23
N LEU A 117 7.23 -8.04 -1.37
CA LEU A 117 6.30 -8.99 -0.76
C LEU A 117 5.39 -9.65 -1.81
N GLY A 118 4.92 -8.89 -2.80
CA GLY A 118 4.17 -9.43 -3.95
C GLY A 118 5.00 -10.43 -4.77
N ARG A 119 6.27 -10.12 -5.05
CA ARG A 119 7.19 -11.05 -5.74
C ARG A 119 7.42 -12.32 -4.93
N ALA A 120 7.73 -12.19 -3.64
CA ALA A 120 7.94 -13.33 -2.76
C ALA A 120 6.69 -14.23 -2.66
N ARG A 121 5.49 -13.65 -2.63
CA ARG A 121 4.23 -14.41 -2.68
C ARG A 121 4.08 -15.17 -4.00
N ASN A 122 4.29 -14.52 -5.13
CA ASN A 122 4.20 -15.16 -6.44
C ASN A 122 5.22 -16.30 -6.61
N GLU A 123 6.46 -16.09 -6.14
CA GLU A 123 7.50 -17.13 -6.13
C GLU A 123 7.10 -18.29 -5.23
N PHE A 124 6.58 -18.02 -4.03
CA PHE A 124 6.09 -19.05 -3.12
C PHE A 124 4.93 -19.86 -3.71
N GLU A 125 3.95 -19.20 -4.33
CA GLU A 125 2.84 -19.86 -5.02
C GLU A 125 3.35 -20.72 -6.18
N THR A 126 4.29 -20.21 -6.96
CA THR A 126 4.92 -20.96 -8.06
C THR A 126 5.65 -22.20 -7.55
N LEU A 127 6.45 -22.07 -6.48
CA LEU A 127 7.14 -23.20 -5.85
C LEU A 127 6.16 -24.21 -5.27
N GLN A 128 5.05 -23.76 -4.69
CA GLN A 128 4.02 -24.66 -4.18
C GLN A 128 3.34 -25.45 -5.30
N VAL A 129 3.02 -24.81 -6.42
CA VAL A 129 2.46 -25.49 -7.60
C VAL A 129 3.46 -26.49 -8.17
N GLN A 130 4.74 -26.11 -8.29
CA GLN A 130 5.80 -27.02 -8.75
C GLN A 130 5.95 -28.22 -7.83
N ALA A 131 5.98 -28.01 -6.51
CA ALA A 131 6.08 -29.11 -5.54
C ALA A 131 4.91 -30.10 -5.67
N ARG A 132 3.67 -29.60 -5.81
CA ARG A 132 2.49 -30.46 -6.03
C ARG A 132 2.53 -31.20 -7.36
N ALA A 133 3.00 -30.53 -8.42
CA ALA A 133 3.17 -31.16 -9.74
C ALA A 133 4.21 -32.28 -9.68
N THR A 134 5.36 -32.04 -9.03
CA THR A 134 6.39 -33.07 -8.82
C THR A 134 5.87 -34.23 -7.99
N GLU A 135 5.12 -33.98 -6.92
CA GLU A 135 4.54 -35.06 -6.11
C GLU A 135 3.55 -35.91 -6.91
N THR A 136 2.70 -35.26 -7.72
CA THR A 136 1.76 -35.96 -8.61
C THR A 136 2.50 -36.80 -9.65
N GLN A 137 3.58 -36.27 -10.23
CA GLN A 137 4.43 -37.01 -11.17
C GLN A 137 5.14 -38.20 -10.49
N ARG A 138 5.60 -38.05 -9.24
CA ARG A 138 6.20 -39.15 -8.49
C ARG A 138 5.18 -40.24 -8.18
N ALA A 139 3.97 -39.87 -7.77
CA ALA A 139 2.88 -40.81 -7.53
C ALA A 139 2.48 -41.56 -8.81
N SER A 140 2.34 -40.87 -9.94
CA SER A 140 2.01 -41.51 -11.21
C SER A 140 3.12 -42.46 -11.68
N LEU A 141 4.39 -42.04 -11.63
CA LEU A 141 5.53 -42.88 -11.96
C LEU A 141 5.64 -44.10 -11.04
N ALA A 142 5.41 -43.93 -9.73
CA ALA A 142 5.39 -45.03 -8.79
C ALA A 142 4.28 -46.05 -9.11
N SER A 143 3.08 -45.56 -9.47
CA SER A 143 1.97 -46.43 -9.87
C SER A 143 2.27 -47.20 -11.17
N SER A 144 2.85 -46.53 -12.17
CA SER A 144 3.24 -47.16 -13.42
C SER A 144 4.35 -48.18 -13.20
N LEU A 145 5.33 -47.89 -12.33
CA LEU A 145 6.40 -48.83 -12.01
C LEU A 145 5.84 -50.07 -11.31
N ALA A 146 4.95 -49.91 -10.32
CA ALA A 146 4.31 -51.03 -9.65
C ALA A 146 3.49 -51.90 -10.63
N GLN A 147 2.72 -51.28 -11.54
CA GLN A 147 2.00 -52.00 -12.58
C GLN A 147 2.95 -52.80 -13.50
N ARG A 148 4.07 -52.19 -13.91
CA ARG A 148 5.07 -52.88 -14.74
C ARG A 148 5.74 -54.04 -14.01
N GLU A 149 6.04 -53.88 -12.72
CA GLU A 149 6.59 -54.96 -11.90
C GLU A 149 5.61 -56.13 -11.77
N GLU A 150 4.31 -55.84 -11.62
CA GLU A 150 3.26 -56.86 -11.61
C GLU A 150 3.13 -57.57 -12.97
N GLU A 151 3.07 -56.82 -14.07
CA GLU A 151 3.04 -57.36 -15.44
C GLU A 151 4.25 -58.28 -15.71
N LEU A 152 5.45 -57.85 -15.31
CA LEU A 152 6.67 -58.65 -15.44
C LEU A 152 6.62 -59.90 -14.55
N GLY A 153 6.11 -59.77 -13.31
CA GLY A 153 5.89 -60.90 -12.42
C GLY A 153 4.97 -61.96 -13.04
N LEU A 154 3.82 -61.55 -13.56
CA LEU A 154 2.86 -62.42 -14.24
C LEU A 154 3.46 -63.06 -15.50
N CYS A 155 4.14 -62.27 -16.34
CA CYS A 155 4.80 -62.78 -17.54
C CYS A 155 5.87 -63.83 -17.19
N THR A 156 6.68 -63.59 -16.16
CA THR A 156 7.69 -64.57 -15.72
C THR A 156 7.08 -65.84 -15.14
N ALA A 157 5.95 -65.75 -14.44
CA ALA A 157 5.21 -66.92 -13.95
C ALA A 157 4.62 -67.73 -15.11
N LYS A 158 3.93 -67.06 -16.05
CA LYS A 158 3.37 -67.68 -17.26
C LYS A 158 4.43 -68.32 -18.14
N ASN A 159 5.59 -67.68 -18.30
CA ASN A 159 6.71 -68.26 -19.02
C ASN A 159 7.23 -69.56 -18.37
N LYS A 160 7.30 -69.61 -17.03
CA LYS A 160 7.66 -70.83 -16.30
C LYS A 160 6.62 -71.94 -16.48
N GLU A 161 5.33 -71.60 -16.43
CA GLU A 161 4.23 -72.54 -16.67
C GLU A 161 4.30 -73.13 -18.09
N LEU A 162 4.47 -72.26 -19.09
CA LEU A 162 4.56 -72.65 -20.50
C LEU A 162 5.80 -73.51 -20.77
N TYR A 163 6.93 -73.19 -20.13
CA TYR A 163 8.14 -74.01 -20.22
C TYR A 163 7.97 -75.38 -19.55
N ALA A 164 7.26 -75.46 -18.42
CA ALA A 164 6.94 -76.72 -17.76
C ALA A 164 6.00 -77.58 -18.62
N ALA A 165 4.93 -77.00 -19.18
CA ALA A 165 4.04 -77.69 -20.12
C ALA A 165 4.80 -78.19 -21.36
N GLY A 166 5.73 -77.40 -21.90
CA GLY A 166 6.60 -77.82 -22.99
C GLY A 166 7.48 -79.03 -22.64
N LYS A 167 8.00 -79.10 -21.42
CA LYS A 167 8.73 -80.30 -20.95
C LYS A 167 7.82 -81.51 -20.77
N GLU A 168 6.60 -81.32 -20.27
CA GLU A 168 5.61 -82.40 -20.13
C GLU A 168 5.26 -82.99 -21.50
N ILE A 169 5.10 -82.16 -22.53
CA ILE A 169 4.90 -82.62 -23.93
C ILE A 169 6.09 -83.45 -24.41
N LEU A 170 7.32 -82.97 -24.17
CA LEU A 170 8.53 -83.69 -24.57
C LEU A 170 8.62 -85.06 -23.87
N ALA A 171 8.36 -85.10 -22.56
CA ALA A 171 8.35 -86.32 -21.76
C ALA A 171 7.25 -87.30 -22.19
N ALA A 172 6.05 -86.80 -22.53
CA ALA A 172 4.96 -87.62 -23.06
C ALA A 172 5.34 -88.25 -24.40
N TYR A 173 6.08 -87.54 -25.25
CA TYR A 173 6.60 -88.08 -26.51
C TYR A 173 7.70 -89.13 -26.28
N GLU A 174 8.59 -88.93 -25.31
CA GLU A 174 9.63 -89.92 -24.93
C GLU A 174 9.04 -91.20 -24.33
N GLN A 175 7.98 -91.10 -23.52
CA GLN A 175 7.28 -92.27 -22.96
C GLN A 175 6.43 -93.00 -23.98
N PHE A 176 6.09 -92.38 -25.11
CA PHE A 176 5.30 -92.99 -26.17
C PHE A 176 6.13 -94.02 -26.94
N SER A 177 6.01 -95.28 -26.55
CA SER A 177 6.80 -96.38 -27.10
C SER A 177 6.18 -96.97 -28.37
N THR A 178 6.99 -97.68 -29.17
CA THR A 178 6.51 -98.48 -30.31
C THR A 178 5.48 -99.56 -29.92
N GLY A 179 5.45 -99.97 -28.65
CA GLY A 179 4.45 -100.88 -28.09
C GLY A 179 3.07 -100.24 -27.92
N ASP A 180 2.98 -98.94 -27.67
CA ASP A 180 1.71 -98.23 -27.54
C ASP A 180 1.08 -97.94 -28.91
N LEU A 181 1.91 -97.72 -29.94
CA LEU A 181 1.48 -97.67 -31.34
C LEU A 181 0.79 -98.98 -31.80
N LEU A 182 1.28 -100.14 -31.36
CA LEU A 182 0.66 -101.44 -31.65
C LEU A 182 -0.72 -101.59 -30.99
N LYS A 183 -0.92 -101.05 -29.78
CA LYS A 183 -2.22 -101.08 -29.08
C LYS A 183 -3.25 -100.16 -29.74
N ILE A 184 -2.86 -98.96 -30.19
CA ILE A 184 -3.76 -97.99 -30.85
C ILE A 184 -4.31 -98.51 -32.19
N ARG A 185 -3.55 -99.38 -32.87
CA ARG A 185 -3.90 -99.96 -34.17
C ARG A 185 -4.90 -101.13 -34.07
N GLN A 186 -5.20 -101.61 -32.87
CA GLN A 186 -6.21 -102.67 -32.69
C GLN A 186 -7.64 -102.10 -32.75
N PRO A 187 -8.57 -102.75 -33.46
CA PRO A 187 -9.92 -102.23 -33.72
C PRO A 187 -10.83 -102.09 -32.47
N LEU A 188 -10.42 -102.60 -31.30
CA LEU A 188 -11.18 -102.52 -30.04
C LEU A 188 -10.51 -101.64 -28.96
N ALA A 189 -9.40 -100.96 -29.25
CA ALA A 189 -8.66 -100.15 -28.29
C ALA A 189 -9.24 -98.73 -28.06
N GLY A 190 -10.57 -98.61 -28.02
CA GLY A 190 -11.25 -97.31 -27.90
C GLY A 190 -10.85 -96.52 -26.65
N SER A 191 -10.62 -97.21 -25.52
CA SER A 191 -10.22 -96.57 -24.26
C SER A 191 -8.79 -95.98 -24.30
N ALA A 192 -7.89 -96.54 -25.11
CA ALA A 192 -6.56 -95.97 -25.30
C ALA A 192 -6.64 -94.66 -26.09
N ARG A 193 -7.46 -94.60 -27.15
CA ARG A 193 -7.66 -93.39 -27.97
C ARG A 193 -8.24 -92.23 -27.16
N VAL A 194 -9.29 -92.48 -26.37
CA VAL A 194 -9.89 -91.44 -25.51
C VAL A 194 -8.87 -90.87 -24.52
N LYS A 195 -8.04 -91.70 -23.90
CA LYS A 195 -6.97 -91.22 -23.01
C LYS A 195 -5.92 -90.37 -23.71
N PHE A 196 -5.62 -90.64 -24.98
CA PHE A 196 -4.73 -89.79 -25.77
C PHE A 196 -5.36 -88.44 -26.07
N ASP A 197 -6.64 -88.43 -26.46
CA ASP A 197 -7.37 -87.20 -26.74
C ASP A 197 -7.51 -86.34 -25.48
N GLU A 198 -7.82 -86.95 -24.32
CA GLU A 198 -7.86 -86.26 -23.02
C GLU A 198 -6.50 -85.67 -22.63
N HIS A 199 -5.41 -86.41 -22.85
CA HIS A 199 -4.07 -85.92 -22.52
C HIS A 199 -3.62 -84.79 -23.45
N ALA A 200 -3.95 -84.88 -24.75
CA ALA A 200 -3.69 -83.82 -25.73
C ALA A 200 -4.51 -82.56 -25.42
N GLN A 201 -5.77 -82.71 -25.01
CA GLN A 201 -6.61 -81.61 -24.56
C GLN A 201 -6.03 -80.96 -23.29
N ALA A 202 -5.68 -81.74 -22.26
CA ALA A 202 -5.12 -81.21 -21.03
C ALA A 202 -3.80 -80.44 -21.24
N LEU A 203 -2.96 -80.86 -22.19
CA LEU A 203 -1.74 -80.13 -22.56
C LEU A 203 -2.04 -78.88 -23.38
N GLY A 204 -3.06 -78.95 -24.26
CA GLY A 204 -3.57 -77.80 -25.00
C GLY A 204 -4.09 -76.69 -24.06
N ASP A 205 -4.88 -77.07 -23.06
CA ASP A 205 -5.42 -76.17 -22.05
C ASP A 205 -4.29 -75.52 -21.24
N LYS A 206 -3.28 -76.28 -20.80
CA LYS A 206 -2.11 -75.73 -20.09
C LYS A 206 -1.31 -74.73 -20.92
N LEU A 207 -1.15 -74.97 -22.23
CA LEU A 207 -0.49 -74.03 -23.13
C LEU A 207 -1.32 -72.77 -23.33
N TYR A 208 -2.64 -72.93 -23.43
CA TYR A 208 -3.56 -71.84 -23.60
C TYR A 208 -3.61 -70.95 -22.34
N ASP A 209 -3.76 -71.56 -21.17
CA ASP A 209 -3.74 -70.89 -19.87
C ASP A 209 -2.38 -70.23 -19.58
N GLY A 210 -1.29 -70.78 -20.12
CA GLY A 210 0.07 -70.24 -20.00
C GLY A 210 0.37 -69.01 -20.88
N LEU A 211 -0.52 -68.61 -21.79
CA LEU A 211 -0.33 -67.41 -22.61
C LEU A 211 -0.53 -66.15 -21.79
N TYR A 212 0.46 -65.26 -21.81
CA TYR A 212 0.34 -63.93 -21.21
C TYR A 212 -0.32 -62.95 -22.19
N THR A 213 -1.45 -62.37 -21.80
CA THR A 213 -2.15 -61.31 -22.53
C THR A 213 -2.10 -60.00 -21.74
N PRO A 214 -1.45 -58.94 -22.26
CA PRO A 214 -1.37 -57.66 -21.57
C PRO A 214 -2.78 -57.07 -21.36
N GLY A 215 -3.09 -56.69 -20.12
CA GLY A 215 -4.39 -56.07 -19.78
C GLY A 215 -5.55 -57.03 -19.56
N ALA A 216 -5.34 -58.35 -19.64
CA ALA A 216 -6.32 -59.31 -19.14
C ALA A 216 -6.25 -59.32 -17.61
N THR A 217 -7.12 -58.57 -16.95
CA THR A 217 -7.35 -58.71 -15.51
C THR A 217 -7.65 -60.17 -15.22
N SER A 218 -6.90 -60.78 -14.31
CA SER A 218 -7.00 -62.19 -13.94
C SER A 218 -8.40 -62.55 -13.41
N SER A 219 -9.35 -62.80 -14.30
CA SER A 219 -10.61 -63.49 -14.02
C SER A 219 -11.31 -63.87 -15.33
N GLU A 220 -10.78 -64.88 -16.02
CA GLU A 220 -11.64 -65.84 -16.72
C GLU A 220 -11.78 -67.04 -15.77
N GLN A 221 -12.39 -66.82 -14.60
CA GLN A 221 -12.81 -67.91 -13.74
C GLN A 221 -14.19 -68.32 -14.27
N PRO A 222 -14.35 -69.52 -14.85
CA PRO A 222 -15.59 -69.91 -15.50
C PRO A 222 -16.71 -70.03 -14.45
N PRO A 223 -17.97 -69.71 -14.83
CA PRO A 223 -19.09 -69.74 -13.90
C PRO A 223 -19.31 -71.15 -13.36
N VAL A 224 -19.22 -71.28 -12.03
CA VAL A 224 -19.70 -72.45 -11.31
C VAL A 224 -21.23 -72.43 -11.39
N ALA A 225 -21.80 -73.33 -12.18
CA ALA A 225 -23.24 -73.62 -12.18
C ALA A 225 -23.56 -74.69 -11.12
N PRO A 226 -24.75 -74.64 -10.48
CA PRO A 226 -25.15 -75.49 -9.35
C PRO A 226 -25.36 -76.96 -9.72
#